data_AF-A0A497L750-F1
#
_entry.id   AF-A0A497L750-F1
#
_cell.length_a   1.000
_cell.length_b   1.000
_cell.length_c   1.000
_cell.angle_alpha   90.00
_cell.angle_beta   90.00
_cell.angle_gamma   90.00
#
_symmetry.space_group_name_H-M   'P 1'
#
loop_
_entity.id
_entity.type
_entity.pdbx_description
1 polymer ?
#
loop_
_entity_poly.entity_id
_entity_poly.type
_entity_poly.pdbx_seq_one_letter_code
_entity_poly.pdbx_strand_id
1 'polypeptide(L)' 'MSEEEASPWLKAAEKFFGLILLIMGALGVYYTFTSTGALDVYTGFFGFLSAIPIVLGLILLIAKTEE' A
#
# COMPACT_ATOMS: atom_id res chain seq x y z
N MET A 1 23.17 15.79 -11.03
CA MET A 1 21.74 16.16 -10.95
C MET A 1 21.68 17.24 -9.90
N SER A 2 21.14 18.42 -10.19
CA SER A 2 20.90 19.40 -9.13
C SER A 2 19.90 18.80 -8.15
N GLU A 3 20.19 18.93 -6.86
CA GLU A 3 19.28 18.64 -5.77
C GLU A 3 18.08 19.57 -5.89
N GLU A 4 17.10 19.15 -6.69
CA GLU A 4 15.82 19.83 -6.79
C GLU A 4 14.99 19.27 -5.62
N GLU A 5 14.99 20.01 -4.50
CA GLU A 5 14.14 19.72 -3.34
C GLU A 5 12.75 19.33 -3.84
N ALA A 6 12.31 18.11 -3.53
CA ALA A 6 11.03 17.63 -3.99
C ALA A 6 9.94 18.60 -3.54
N SER A 7 9.16 19.13 -4.50
CA SER A 7 8.09 20.09 -4.23
C SER A 7 7.21 19.60 -3.06
N PRO A 8 6.77 20.47 -2.13
CA PRO A 8 5.91 20.07 -1.01
C PRO A 8 4.66 19.29 -1.45
N TRP A 9 4.16 19.58 -2.65
CA TRP A 9 3.03 18.86 -3.25
C TRP A 9 3.36 17.43 -3.67
N LEU A 10 4.60 17.17 -4.11
CA LEU A 10 5.07 15.82 -4.41
C LEU A 10 5.18 15.00 -3.13
N LYS A 11 5.76 15.55 -2.06
CA LYS A 11 5.83 14.90 -0.73
C LYS A 11 4.43 14.60 -0.17
N ALA A 12 3.47 15.50 -0.37
CA ALA A 12 2.08 15.27 0.04
C ALA A 12 1.39 14.18 -0.81
N ALA A 13 1.62 14.18 -2.13
CA ALA A 13 1.08 13.18 -3.03
C ALA A 13 1.58 11.78 -2.70
N GLU A 14 2.88 11.62 -2.39
CA GLU A 14 3.45 10.33 -1.97
C GLU A 14 2.75 9.75 -0.75
N LYS A 15 2.55 10.56 0.30
CA LYS A 15 1.83 10.13 1.51
C LYS A 15 0.39 9.77 1.22
N PHE A 16 -0.29 10.55 0.36
CA PHE A 16 -1.66 10.27 -0.05
C PHE A 16 -1.77 8.95 -0.83
N PHE A 17 -0.86 8.69 -1.76
CA PHE A 17 -0.77 7.41 -2.45
C PHE A 17 -0.47 6.26 -1.49
N GLY A 18 0.41 6.47 -0.50
CA GLY A 18 0.65 5.51 0.57
C GLY A 18 -0.63 5.12 1.32
N LEU A 19 -1.45 6.11 1.66
CA LEU A 19 -2.75 5.88 2.31
C LEU A 19 -3.72 5.11 1.42
N ILE A 20 -3.79 5.43 0.12
CA ILE A 20 -4.63 4.68 -0.85
C ILE A 20 -4.19 3.22 -0.90
N LEU A 21 -2.88 2.95 -0.97
CA LEU A 21 -2.35 1.60 -1.00
C LEU A 21 -2.69 0.83 0.28
N LEU A 22 -2.61 1.47 1.45
CA LEU A 22 -3.05 0.86 2.70
C LEU A 22 -4.52 0.48 2.68
N ILE A 23 -5.40 1.39 2.23
CA ILE A 23 -6.84 1.13 2.13
C ILE A 23 -7.09 -0.04 1.18
N MET A 24 -6.46 -0.03 0.00
CA MET A 24 -6.57 -1.10 -0.99
C MET A 24 -6.09 -2.45 -0.45
N GLY A 25 -4.96 -2.47 0.25
CA GLY A 25 -4.45 -3.68 0.89
C GLY A 25 -5.36 -4.19 2.00
N ALA A 26 -5.86 -3.31 2.86
CA ALA A 26 -6.81 -3.65 3.92
C ALA A 26 -8.13 -4.21 3.35
N LEU A 27 -8.66 -3.61 2.28
CA LEU A 27 -9.82 -4.14 1.57
C LEU A 27 -9.50 -5.50 0.93
N GLY A 28 -8.32 -5.67 0.35
CA GLY A 28 -7.86 -6.95 -0.20
C GLY A 28 -7.82 -8.05 0.86
N VAL A 29 -7.28 -7.76 2.05
CA VAL A 29 -7.30 -8.66 3.21
C VAL A 29 -8.74 -8.98 3.60
N TYR A 30 -9.57 -7.95 3.79
CA TYR A 30 -10.96 -8.11 4.21
C TYR A 30 -11.76 -8.99 3.25
N TYR A 31 -11.69 -8.72 1.95
CA TYR A 31 -12.41 -9.51 0.95
C TYR A 31 -11.86 -10.92 0.79
N THR A 32 -10.55 -11.12 0.95
CA THR A 32 -9.93 -12.46 0.96
C THR A 32 -10.49 -13.30 2.10
N PHE A 33 -10.50 -12.78 3.33
CA PHE A 33 -10.94 -13.53 4.51
C PHE A 33 -12.46 -13.62 4.68
N THR A 34 -13.23 -12.75 4.02
CA THR A 34 -14.69 -12.87 3.96
C THR A 34 -15.18 -13.73 2.79
N SER A 35 -14.30 -14.04 1.81
CA SER A 35 -14.61 -14.85 0.63
C SER A 35 -13.85 -16.18 0.61
N THR A 36 -13.38 -16.68 1.75
CA THR A 36 -12.61 -17.93 1.84
C THR A 36 -13.33 -19.14 1.25
N GLY A 37 -14.66 -19.19 1.33
CA GLY A 37 -15.45 -20.25 0.70
C GLY A 37 -15.41 -20.23 -0.83
N ALA A 38 -15.19 -19.07 -1.46
CA ALA A 38 -15.06 -18.94 -2.91
C ALA A 38 -13.61 -19.10 -3.39
N LEU A 39 -12.65 -18.66 -2.57
CA LEU A 39 -11.21 -18.76 -2.87
C LEU A 39 -10.62 -20.14 -2.55
N ASP A 40 -11.17 -20.84 -1.56
CA ASP A 40 -10.72 -22.15 -1.07
C ASP A 40 -9.19 -22.18 -0.89
N VAL A 41 -8.49 -23.07 -1.60
CA VAL A 41 -7.04 -23.23 -1.58
C VAL A 41 -6.25 -21.98 -1.96
N TYR A 42 -6.87 -21.04 -2.68
CA TYR A 42 -6.22 -19.78 -3.08
C TYR A 42 -6.31 -18.67 -2.02
N THR A 43 -6.99 -18.90 -0.90
CA THR A 43 -7.10 -17.92 0.20
C THR A 43 -5.74 -17.41 0.66
N GLY A 44 -4.78 -18.32 0.84
CA GLY A 44 -3.41 -17.96 1.25
C GLY A 44 -2.69 -17.10 0.21
N PHE A 45 -2.88 -17.39 -1.08
CA PHE A 45 -2.27 -16.64 -2.18
C PHE A 45 -2.80 -15.20 -2.25
N PHE A 46 -4.11 -15.01 -2.22
CA PHE A 46 -4.71 -13.67 -2.23
C PHE A 46 -4.41 -12.91 -0.93
N GLY A 47 -4.35 -13.61 0.21
CA GLY A 47 -3.92 -13.02 1.48
C GLY A 47 -2.50 -12.48 1.39
N PHE A 48 -1.56 -13.26 0.84
CA PHE A 48 -0.19 -12.81 0.58
C PHE A 48 -0.14 -11.61 -0.38
N LEU A 49 -0.87 -11.67 -1.50
CA LEU A 49 -0.91 -10.55 -2.46
C LEU A 49 -1.44 -9.26 -1.83
N SER A 50 -2.41 -9.35 -0.92
CA SER A 50 -2.95 -8.18 -0.23
C SER A 50 -1.96 -7.53 0.74
N ALA A 51 -0.92 -8.24 1.18
CA ALA A 51 0.14 -7.67 2.00
C ALA A 51 1.08 -6.75 1.21
N ILE A 52 1.22 -6.94 -0.10
CA ILE A 52 2.10 -6.12 -0.96
C ILE A 52 1.70 -4.63 -0.93
N PRO A 53 0.46 -4.24 -1.25
CA PRO A 53 0.05 -2.84 -1.18
C PRO A 53 0.08 -2.29 0.26
N ILE A 54 -0.10 -3.13 1.29
CA ILE A 54 0.08 -2.69 2.69
C ILE A 54 1.53 -2.29 2.93
N VAL A 55 2.48 -3.17 2.60
CA VAL A 55 3.91 -2.90 2.80
C VAL A 55 4.35 -1.66 2.00
N LEU A 56 3.95 -1.56 0.73
CA LEU A 56 4.26 -0.38 -0.08
C LEU A 56 3.62 0.90 0.47
N GLY A 57 2.37 0.82 0.94
CA GLY A 57 1.69 1.94 1.58
C GLY A 57 2.39 2.42 2.85
N LEU A 58 2.84 1.49 3.70
CA LEU A 58 3.64 1.80 4.89
C LEU A 58 4.98 2.44 4.51
N ILE A 59 5.66 1.91 3.49
CA ILE A 59 6.91 2.48 3.00
C ILE A 59 6.71 3.93 2.56
N LEU A 60 5.68 4.23 1.76
CA LEU A 60 5.42 5.60 1.30
C LEU A 60 5.04 6.56 2.43
N LEU A 61 4.44 6.07 3.52
CA LEU A 61 4.10 6.91 4.67
C LEU A 61 5.29 7.19 5.60
N ILE A 62 6.20 6.21 5.75
CA ILE A 62 7.33 6.28 6.68
C ILE A 62 8.59 6.82 6.00
N ALA A 63 8.73 6.61 4.69
CA ALA A 63 9.89 7.05 3.93
C ALA A 63 10.15 8.54 4.20
N LYS A 64 11.34 8.81 4.73
CA LYS A 64 11.80 10.17 4.95
C LYS A 64 12.14 10.73 3.58
N THR A 65 11.26 11.58 3.05
CA THR A 65 11.60 12.38 1.88
C THR A 65 12.72 13.32 2.27
N GLU A 66 13.87 13.19 1.60
CA GLU A 66 14.99 14.13 1.79
C GLU A 66 14.46 15.56 1.64
N GLU A 67 14.85 16.42 2.59
CA GLU A 67 14.35 17.80 2.66
C GLU A 67 14.78 18.58 1.43
#